data_AF-A0A1H4BB18-F1
#
_entry.id   AF-A0A1H4BB18-F1
#
_cell.length_a   1.000
_cell.length_b   1.000
_cell.length_c   1.000
_cell.angle_alpha   90.00
_cell.angle_beta   90.00
_cell.angle_gamma   90.00
#
_symmetry.space_group_name_H-M   'P 1'
#
loop_
_entity.id
_entity.type
_entity.pdbx_description
1 polymer ?
#
loop_
_entity_poly.entity_id
_entity_poly.type
_entity_poly.pdbx_seq_one_letter_code
_entity_poly.pdbx_strand_id
1 'polypeptide(L)' 'MQVNLLSSVRLDRALLPKMLQQKSGVIIHISSTSGKFPLWDATMAYTAAKAALNAYSKTLATEVAPQGEE' A
#
# COMPACT_ATOMS: atom_id res chain seq x y z
N MET A 1 -13.22 0.63 2.68
CA MET A 1 -12.30 1.66 2.14
C MET A 1 -11.53 2.42 3.22
N GLN A 2 -12.17 3.05 4.21
CA GLN A 2 -11.47 3.88 5.22
C GLN A 2 -10.36 3.13 5.97
N VAL A 3 -10.66 1.95 6.52
CA VAL A 3 -9.69 1.15 7.27
C VAL A 3 -8.80 0.31 6.37
N ASN A 4 -9.34 -0.30 5.31
CA ASN A 4 -8.61 -1.30 4.50
C ASN A 4 -7.72 -0.72 3.39
N LEU A 5 -7.79 0.60 3.15
CA LEU A 5 -6.99 1.29 2.13
C LEU A 5 -6.46 2.62 2.65
N LEU A 6 -7.36 3.51 3.08
CA LEU A 6 -6.97 4.89 3.40
C LEU A 6 -6.13 5.01 4.67
N SER A 7 -6.20 4.03 5.58
CA SER A 7 -5.31 3.97 6.75
C SER A 7 -3.86 3.81 6.32
N SER A 8 -3.54 2.86 5.43
CA SER A 8 -2.21 2.64 4.85
C SER A 8 -1.72 3.91 4.14
N VAL A 9 -2.54 4.49 3.27
CA VAL A 9 -2.19 5.73 2.55
C VAL A 9 -1.85 6.87 3.51
N ARG A 10 -2.58 7.01 4.62
CA ARG A 10 -2.32 8.07 5.61
C ARG A 10 -1.04 7.81 6.39
N LEU A 11 -0.78 6.56 6.77
CA LEU A 11 0.44 6.17 7.47
C LEU A 11 1.66 6.38 6.59
N ASP A 12 1.61 5.95 5.33
CA ASP A 12 2.69 6.14 4.37
C ASP A 12 3.01 7.62 4.19
N ARG A 13 2.00 8.48 4.01
CA ARG A 13 2.20 9.93 3.89
C ARG A 13 2.86 10.55 5.13
N ALA A 14 2.62 9.99 6.31
CA ALA A 14 3.21 10.48 7.55
C ALA A 14 4.65 9.96 7.77
N LEU A 15 4.94 8.72 7.38
CA LEU A 15 6.21 8.04 7.68
C LEU A 15 7.25 8.18 6.56
N LEU A 16 6.79 8.15 5.31
CA LEU A 16 7.65 8.11 4.12
C LEU A 16 8.60 9.31 4.02
N PRO A 17 8.21 10.57 4.29
CA PRO A 17 9.15 11.70 4.20
C PRO A 17 10.37 11.52 5.09
N LYS A 18 10.18 10.97 6.30
CA LYS A 18 11.27 10.72 7.23
C LYS A 18 12.16 9.56 6.76
N MET A 19 11.56 8.48 6.25
CA MET A 19 12.32 7.34 5.70
C MET A 19 13.19 7.78 4.51
N LEU A 20 12.65 8.64 3.63
CA LEU A 20 13.38 9.20 2.50
C LEU A 20 14.55 10.09 2.95
N GLN A 21 14.33 10.97 3.94
CA GLN A 21 15.42 11.77 4.52
C GLN A 21 16.53 10.92 5.14
N GLN A 22 16.17 9.78 5.74
CA GLN A 22 17.11 8.84 6.33
C GLN A 22 17.73 7.87 5.32
N LYS A 23 17.29 7.89 4.05
CA LYS A 23 17.63 6.89 3.01
C LYS A 23 17.49 5.45 3.53
N SER A 24 16.53 5.22 4.42
CA SER A 24 16.37 3.93 5.11
C SER A 24 14.95 3.76 5.62
N GLY A 25 14.37 2.60 5.37
CA GLY A 25 13.02 2.25 5.82
C GLY A 25 12.37 1.20 4.92
N VAL A 26 11.43 0.45 5.49
CA VAL A 26 10.65 -0.56 4.77
C VAL A 26 9.18 -0.42 5.17
N ILE A 27 8.29 -0.35 4.18
CA ILE A 27 6.83 -0.36 4.36
C ILE A 27 6.30 -1.68 3.80
N ILE A 28 5.49 -2.39 4.60
CA ILE A 28 4.87 -3.66 4.21
C ILE A 28 3.34 -3.52 4.28
N HIS A 29 2.68 -3.63 3.12
CA HIS A 29 1.23 -3.63 3.03
C HIS A 29 0.65 -5.04 3.11
N ILE A 30 -0.19 -5.30 4.11
CA ILE A 30 -0.91 -6.57 4.22
C ILE A 30 -2.19 -6.53 3.37
N SER A 31 -2.19 -7.29 2.29
CA SER A 31 -3.33 -7.41 1.38
C SER A 31 -4.08 -8.74 1.55
N SER A 32 -4.77 -9.19 0.51
CA SER A 32 -5.50 -10.46 0.47
C SER A 32 -5.52 -11.03 -0.94
N THR A 33 -5.61 -12.36 -1.05
CA THR A 33 -5.84 -13.07 -2.32
C THR A 33 -7.08 -12.57 -3.04
N SER A 34 -8.13 -12.19 -2.29
CA SER A 34 -9.36 -11.60 -2.84
C SER A 34 -9.10 -10.34 -3.67
N GLY A 35 -8.04 -9.58 -3.34
CA GLY A 35 -7.63 -8.39 -4.08
C GLY A 35 -6.87 -8.67 -5.40
N LYS A 36 -6.52 -9.93 -5.67
CA LYS A 36 -5.98 -10.37 -6.97
C LYS A 36 -7.00 -11.20 -7.74
N PHE A 37 -7.70 -12.09 -7.05
CA PHE A 37 -8.73 -12.96 -7.58
C PHE A 37 -9.99 -12.76 -6.75
N PRO A 38 -11.07 -12.19 -7.30
CA PRO A 38 -12.31 -12.03 -6.56
C PRO A 38 -12.79 -13.40 -6.04
N LEU A 39 -12.84 -13.55 -4.72
CA LEU A 39 -13.39 -14.74 -4.08
C LEU A 39 -14.88 -14.51 -3.80
N TRP A 40 -15.68 -15.54 -3.99
CA TRP A 40 -17.14 -15.49 -3.86
C TRP A 40 -17.62 -15.22 -2.43
N ASP A 41 -16.77 -15.52 -1.44
CA ASP A 41 -17.01 -15.35 0.00
C ASP A 41 -16.57 -13.97 0.53
N ALA A 42 -15.82 -13.20 -0.26
CA ALA A 42 -15.33 -11.89 0.13
C ALA A 42 -16.29 -10.78 -0.30
N THR A 43 -16.55 -9.81 0.59
CA THR A 43 -17.39 -8.66 0.22
C THR A 43 -16.76 -7.83 -0.89
N MET A 44 -17.58 -7.33 -1.82
CA MET A 44 -17.14 -6.50 -2.94
C MET A 44 -16.29 -5.29 -2.48
N ALA A 45 -16.71 -4.62 -1.41
CA ALA A 45 -16.00 -3.45 -0.86
C ALA A 45 -14.63 -3.82 -0.25
N TYR A 46 -14.49 -5.02 0.32
CA TYR A 46 -13.22 -5.52 0.83
C TYR A 46 -12.27 -5.89 -0.31
N THR A 47 -12.76 -6.66 -1.28
CA THR A 47 -12.03 -7.03 -2.50
C THR A 47 -11.53 -5.80 -3.25
N ALA A 48 -12.38 -4.80 -3.45
CA ALA A 48 -12.00 -3.53 -4.08
C ALA A 48 -10.92 -2.79 -3.28
N ALA A 49 -11.04 -2.73 -1.95
CA ALA A 49 -10.04 -2.08 -1.11
C ALA A 49 -8.67 -2.77 -1.20
N LYS A 50 -8.63 -4.11 -1.21
CA LYS A 50 -7.38 -4.88 -1.29
C LYS A 50 -6.76 -4.85 -2.68
N ALA A 51 -7.57 -4.83 -3.74
CA ALA A 51 -7.10 -4.59 -5.10
C ALA A 51 -6.45 -3.20 -5.23
N ALA A 52 -7.12 -2.16 -4.69
CA ALA A 52 -6.58 -0.81 -4.66
C ALA A 52 -5.28 -0.72 -3.84
N LEU A 53 -5.19 -1.41 -2.70
CA LEU A 53 -3.98 -1.45 -1.88
C LEU A 53 -2.80 -2.09 -2.62
N ASN A 54 -3.04 -3.14 -3.42
CA ASN A 54 -2.01 -3.76 -4.25
C ASN A 54 -1.46 -2.79 -5.30
N ALA A 55 -2.35 -2.10 -6.03
CA ALA A 55 -1.96 -1.11 -7.02
C ALA A 55 -1.19 0.04 -6.38
N TYR A 56 -1.73 0.61 -5.29
CA TYR A 56 -1.10 1.68 -4.52
C TYR A 56 0.32 1.30 -4.08
N SER A 57 0.50 0.12 -3.48
CA SER A 57 1.80 -0.33 -3.00
C SER A 57 2.83 -0.46 -4.12
N LYS A 58 2.41 -0.94 -5.30
CA LYS A 58 3.31 -1.12 -6.44
C LYS A 58 3.72 0.22 -7.03
N THR A 59 2.76 1.12 -7.21
CA THR A 59 3.02 2.49 -7.69
C THR A 59 3.94 3.24 -6.73
N LEU A 60 3.65 3.20 -5.42
CA LEU A 60 4.48 3.87 -4.42
C LEU A 60 5.92 3.36 -4.45
N ALA A 61 6.13 2.04 -4.49
CA ALA A 61 7.46 1.46 -4.56
C ALA A 61 8.23 1.95 -5.81
N THR A 62 7.56 2.07 -6.95
CA THR A 62 8.17 2.59 -8.19
C THR A 62 8.49 4.08 -8.09
N GLU A 63 7.63 4.89 -7.47
CA GLU A 63 7.85 6.34 -7.31
C GLU A 63 9.01 6.66 -6.37
N VAL A 64 9.17 5.89 -5.29
CA VAL A 64 10.13 6.19 -4.21
C VAL A 64 11.45 5.45 -4.36
N ALA A 65 11.53 4.38 -5.17
CA ALA A 65 12.75 3.63 -5.39
C ALA A 65 13.95 4.52 -5.79
N PRO A 66 13.83 5.50 -6.71
CA PRO A 66 14.95 6.37 -7.07
C PRO A 66 15.41 7.31 -5.96
N GLN A 67 14.60 7.51 -4.93
CA GLN A 67 14.87 8.45 -3.83
C GLN A 67 15.52 7.77 -2.62
N GLY A 68 15.47 6.43 -2.57
CA GLY A 68 16.04 5.62 -1.49
C GLY A 68 17.45 5.11 -1.76
N GLU A 69 17.99 5.31 -2.97
CA GLU A 69 19.34 4.87 -3.34
C GLU A 69 20.35 6.03 -3.28
N GLU A 70 21.14 6.05 -2.19
CA GLU A 70 22.59 6.33 -2.13
C GLU A 70 23.14 5.79 -0.80
#